data_AF-A0A9J5YZ12-F1
#
_entry.id   AF-A0A9J5YZ12-F1
#
_cell.length_a   1.000
_cell.length_b   1.000
_cell.length_c   1.000
_cell.angle_alpha   90.00
_cell.angle_beta   90.00
_cell.angle_gamma   90.00
#
_symmetry.space_group_name_H-M   'P 1'
#
loop_
_entity.id
_entity.type
_entity.pdbx_description
1 polymer ?
#
loop_
_entity_poly.entity_id
_entity_poly.type
_entity_poly.pdbx_seq_one_letter_code
_entity_poly.pdbx_strand_id
1 'polypeptide(L)'
;MLFKMGHLAQSTDTRASQLEAAIPRMIERAIATALTPLKGSIDSLTMRVEVCDRGHGASNEVTTLKADIIGLRKDVDQLKSTIFTSLFGMVEIVDDPSADILACSNVSPATTIGDEVRDDVATVEFKAKTDEEHLGVREEAVYEDLLDLEGAMYETNRQASLRDTSMVGSSGAKDAETP
;
A
#
# COMPACT_ATOMS: atom_id res chain seq x y z
N MET A 1 -50.76 14.26 -11.89
CA MET A 1 -49.89 13.77 -10.79
C MET A 1 -48.64 12.99 -11.25
N LEU A 2 -48.48 12.66 -12.54
CA LEU A 2 -47.31 11.89 -13.04
C LEU A 2 -45.96 12.63 -13.01
N PHE A 3 -45.92 13.96 -13.10
CA PHE A 3 -44.66 14.73 -13.17
C PHE A 3 -43.77 14.67 -11.91
N LYS A 4 -44.30 14.28 -10.74
CA LYS A 4 -43.51 14.17 -9.50
C LYS A 4 -42.76 12.84 -9.33
N MET A 5 -43.16 11.77 -10.04
CA MET A 5 -42.48 10.47 -9.95
C MET A 5 -41.16 10.44 -10.75
N GLY A 6 -41.08 11.16 -11.89
CA GLY A 6 -39.88 11.19 -12.73
C GLY A 6 -38.65 11.80 -12.03
N HIS A 7 -38.84 12.84 -11.22
CA HIS A 7 -37.74 13.49 -10.50
C HIS A 7 -37.15 12.62 -9.38
N LEU A 8 -37.94 11.72 -8.80
CA LEU A 8 -37.47 10.82 -7.73
C LEU A 8 -36.57 9.70 -8.30
N ALA A 9 -36.95 9.17 -9.47
CA ALA A 9 -36.13 8.21 -10.20
C ALA A 9 -34.78 8.83 -10.62
N GLN A 10 -34.81 10.04 -11.18
CA GLN A 10 -33.61 10.76 -11.60
C GLN A 10 -32.69 11.14 -10.43
N SER A 11 -33.26 11.54 -9.27
CA SER A 11 -32.46 11.86 -8.09
C SER A 11 -31.78 10.63 -7.47
N THR A 12 -32.37 9.45 -7.59
CA THR A 12 -31.78 8.21 -7.04
C THR A 12 -30.60 7.75 -7.88
N ASP A 13 -30.74 7.84 -9.21
CA ASP A 13 -29.68 7.51 -10.19
C ASP A 13 -28.43 8.38 -10.00
N THR A 14 -28.60 9.71 -9.87
CA THR A 14 -27.45 10.63 -9.65
C THR A 14 -26.66 10.35 -8.38
N ARG A 15 -27.31 9.93 -7.28
CA ARG A 15 -26.62 9.59 -6.03
C ARG A 15 -25.85 8.28 -6.14
N ALA A 16 -26.39 7.30 -6.88
CA ALA A 16 -25.69 6.04 -7.13
C ALA A 16 -24.40 6.29 -7.94
N SER A 17 -24.48 7.04 -9.05
CA SER A 17 -23.29 7.35 -9.86
C SER A 17 -22.24 8.17 -9.10
N GLN A 18 -22.67 9.08 -8.22
CA GLN A 18 -21.74 9.84 -7.37
C GLN A 18 -21.00 8.95 -6.37
N LEU A 19 -21.67 7.96 -5.78
CA LEU A 19 -21.06 7.04 -4.85
C LEU A 19 -20.07 6.11 -5.56
N GLU A 20 -20.44 5.58 -6.73
CA GLU A 20 -19.55 4.76 -7.57
C GLU A 20 -18.27 5.53 -7.96
N ALA A 21 -18.37 6.82 -8.24
CA ALA A 21 -17.20 7.65 -8.52
C ALA A 21 -16.40 8.05 -7.26
N ALA A 22 -17.04 8.08 -6.09
CA ALA A 22 -16.40 8.48 -4.84
C ALA A 22 -15.58 7.35 -4.19
N ILE A 23 -16.04 6.11 -4.30
CA ILE A 23 -15.38 4.94 -3.68
C ILE A 23 -13.91 4.79 -4.13
N PRO A 24 -13.59 4.78 -5.45
CA PRO A 24 -12.21 4.70 -5.92
C PRO A 24 -11.33 5.83 -5.37
N ARG A 25 -11.86 7.07 -5.33
CA ARG A 25 -11.12 8.22 -4.80
C ARG A 25 -10.82 8.12 -3.30
N MET A 26 -11.73 7.52 -2.53
CA MET A 26 -11.52 7.29 -1.10
C MET A 26 -10.43 6.26 -0.87
N ILE A 27 -10.45 5.17 -1.62
CA ILE A 27 -9.45 4.09 -1.56
C ILE A 27 -8.07 4.64 -1.94
N GLU A 28 -7.97 5.41 -3.03
CA GLU A 28 -6.74 6.09 -3.46
C GLU A 28 -6.14 6.94 -2.33
N ARG A 29 -6.95 7.78 -1.69
CA ARG A 29 -6.48 8.67 -0.62
C ARG A 29 -6.02 7.90 0.60
N ALA A 30 -6.74 6.86 0.99
CA ALA A 30 -6.37 6.01 2.11
C ALA A 30 -5.01 5.34 1.87
N ILE A 31 -4.80 4.76 0.69
CA ILE A 31 -3.53 4.12 0.31
C ILE A 31 -2.40 5.14 0.26
N ALA A 32 -2.61 6.29 -0.38
CA ALA A 32 -1.59 7.35 -0.44
C ALA A 32 -1.18 7.82 0.97
N THR A 33 -2.14 7.94 1.88
CA THR A 33 -1.90 8.30 3.28
C THR A 33 -1.08 7.22 3.99
N ALA A 34 -1.40 5.94 3.78
CA ALA A 34 -0.68 4.82 4.37
C ALA A 34 0.76 4.66 3.82
N LEU A 35 1.00 4.94 2.53
CA LEU A 35 2.32 4.81 1.91
C LEU A 35 3.26 5.98 2.22
N THR A 36 2.72 7.15 2.59
CA THR A 36 3.52 8.34 2.94
C THR A 36 4.53 8.11 4.07
N PRO A 37 4.15 7.57 5.26
CA PRO A 37 5.11 7.30 6.33
C PRO A 37 6.15 6.24 5.96
N LEU A 38 5.79 5.25 5.12
CA LEU A 38 6.72 4.24 4.64
C LEU A 38 7.81 4.87 3.76
N LYS A 39 7.43 5.75 2.83
CA LYS A 39 8.36 6.50 2.00
C LYS A 39 9.31 7.37 2.83
N GLY A 40 8.77 8.08 3.83
CA GLY A 40 9.59 8.86 4.77
C GLY A 40 10.59 8.00 5.55
N SER A 41 10.20 6.80 5.96
CA SER A 41 11.08 5.85 6.65
C SER A 41 12.22 5.36 5.75
N ILE A 42 11.92 5.06 4.48
CA ILE A 42 12.91 4.65 3.48
C ILE A 42 13.90 5.80 3.19
N ASP A 43 13.42 7.04 3.04
CA ASP A 43 14.28 8.21 2.86
C ASP A 43 15.18 8.45 4.09
N SER A 44 14.63 8.33 5.30
CA SER A 44 15.41 8.42 6.54
C SER A 44 16.49 7.34 6.63
N LEU A 45 16.14 6.09 6.30
CA LEU A 45 17.09 4.98 6.28
C LEU A 45 18.19 5.18 5.24
N THR A 46 17.83 5.68 4.05
CA THR A 46 18.77 6.02 2.99
C THR A 46 19.80 7.03 3.49
N MET A 47 19.37 8.12 4.14
CA MET A 47 20.28 9.12 4.71
C MET A 47 21.22 8.53 5.77
N ARG A 48 20.70 7.66 6.65
CA ARG A 48 21.53 7.00 7.67
C ARG A 48 22.59 6.09 7.06
N VAL A 49 22.23 5.32 6.02
CA VAL A 49 23.17 4.46 5.29
C VAL A 49 24.26 5.29 4.61
N GLU A 50 23.91 6.42 4.00
CA GLU A 50 24.90 7.34 3.40
C GLU A 50 25.84 7.97 4.43
N VAL A 51 25.34 8.30 5.62
CA VAL A 51 26.19 8.78 6.73
C VAL A 51 27.16 7.68 7.18
N CYS A 52 26.69 6.44 7.33
CA CYS A 52 27.52 5.30 7.72
C CYS A 52 28.61 5.00 6.68
N ASP A 53 28.27 5.02 5.40
CA ASP A 53 29.18 4.76 4.27
C ASP A 53 30.38 5.73 4.26
N ARG A 54 30.13 7.01 4.60
CA ARG A 54 31.19 8.03 4.71
C ARG A 54 32.14 7.82 5.89
N GLY A 55 31.66 7.23 6.98
CA GLY A 55 32.42 7.11 8.23
C GLY A 55 33.24 5.83 8.36
N HIS A 56 32.72 4.72 7.85
CA HIS A 56 33.32 3.39 8.05
C HIS A 56 33.96 2.79 6.79
N GLY A 57 33.88 3.49 5.66
CA GLY A 57 34.26 2.95 4.36
C GLY A 57 33.23 1.93 3.83
N ALA A 58 33.38 1.57 2.56
CA ALA A 58 32.47 0.64 1.90
C ALA A 58 32.59 -0.78 2.51
N SER A 59 31.71 -1.10 3.45
CA SER A 59 31.49 -2.47 3.91
C SER A 59 30.54 -3.20 2.96
N ASN A 60 30.76 -4.51 2.80
CA ASN A 60 29.84 -5.38 2.04
C ASN A 60 28.42 -5.31 2.60
N GLU A 61 28.27 -5.21 3.92
CA GLU A 61 26.97 -5.11 4.59
C GLU A 61 26.22 -3.82 4.22
N VAL A 62 26.92 -2.68 4.21
CA VAL A 62 26.36 -1.38 3.82
C VAL A 62 25.94 -1.39 2.35
N THR A 63 26.73 -2.06 1.50
CA THR A 63 26.43 -2.20 0.07
C THR A 63 25.19 -3.08 -0.16
N THR A 64 25.08 -4.21 0.53
CA THR A 64 23.89 -5.08 0.49
C THR A 64 22.66 -4.33 0.98
N LEU A 65 22.73 -3.68 2.14
CA LEU A 65 21.61 -2.91 2.69
C LEU A 65 21.16 -1.79 1.74
N LYS A 66 22.10 -1.13 1.06
CA LYS A 66 21.80 -0.10 0.05
C LYS A 66 21.05 -0.69 -1.15
N ALA A 67 21.43 -1.88 -1.61
CA ALA A 67 20.71 -2.59 -2.66
C ALA A 67 19.29 -2.98 -2.23
N ASP A 68 19.12 -3.45 -0.99
CA ASP A 68 17.82 -3.80 -0.44
C ASP A 68 16.90 -2.56 -0.33
N ILE A 69 17.43 -1.41 0.09
CA ILE A 69 16.69 -0.14 0.12
C ILE A 69 16.24 0.27 -1.29
N ILE A 70 17.09 0.08 -2.30
CA ILE A 70 16.72 0.34 -3.71
C ILE A 70 15.62 -0.62 -4.16
N GLY A 71 15.69 -1.90 -3.80
CA GLY A 71 14.64 -2.88 -4.04
C GLY A 71 13.31 -2.47 -3.40
N LEU A 72 13.34 -2.13 -2.11
CA LEU A 72 12.15 -1.70 -1.37
C LEU A 72 11.49 -0.44 -1.97
N ARG A 73 12.28 0.53 -2.45
CA ARG A 73 11.73 1.69 -3.17
C ARG A 73 10.95 1.25 -4.42
N LYS A 74 11.51 0.33 -5.21
CA LYS A 74 10.85 -0.20 -6.40
C LYS A 74 9.57 -0.94 -6.04
N ASP A 75 9.59 -1.74 -4.98
CA ASP A 75 8.42 -2.50 -4.55
C ASP A 75 7.28 -1.57 -4.09
N VAL A 76 7.59 -0.49 -3.37
CA VAL A 76 6.60 0.53 -2.98
C VAL A 76 6.02 1.25 -4.21
N ASP A 77 6.86 1.61 -5.17
CA ASP A 77 6.40 2.25 -6.41
C ASP A 77 5.57 1.29 -7.28
N GLN A 78 5.95 0.02 -7.34
CA GLN A 78 5.20 -1.03 -8.04
C GLN A 78 3.86 -1.30 -7.36
N LEU A 79 3.82 -1.44 -6.03
CA LEU A 79 2.60 -1.61 -5.26
C LEU A 79 1.61 -0.48 -5.55
N LYS A 80 2.12 0.76 -5.54
CA LYS A 80 1.33 1.95 -5.87
C LYS A 80 0.76 1.83 -7.30
N SER A 81 1.61 1.51 -8.27
CA SER A 81 1.20 1.36 -9.68
C SER A 81 0.18 0.25 -9.89
N THR A 82 0.37 -0.93 -9.29
CA THR A 82 -0.52 -2.09 -9.41
C THR A 82 -1.90 -1.80 -8.83
N ILE A 83 -1.97 -1.16 -7.66
CA ILE A 83 -3.27 -0.81 -7.06
C ILE A 83 -3.99 0.24 -7.91
N PHE A 84 -3.28 1.25 -8.43
CA PHE A 84 -3.91 2.25 -9.31
C PHE A 84 -4.39 1.64 -10.62
N THR A 85 -3.58 0.78 -11.24
CA THR A 85 -3.95 0.12 -12.49
C THR A 85 -5.14 -0.81 -12.27
N SER A 86 -5.19 -1.55 -11.17
CA SER A 86 -6.33 -2.44 -10.86
C SER A 86 -7.61 -1.66 -10.55
N LEU A 87 -7.51 -0.54 -9.83
CA LEU A 87 -8.66 0.27 -9.44
C LEU A 87 -9.32 0.98 -10.64
N PHE A 88 -8.54 1.38 -11.64
CA PHE A 88 -9.03 2.05 -12.86
C PHE A 88 -9.18 1.11 -14.06
N GLY A 89 -8.56 -0.08 -14.03
CA GLY A 89 -8.42 -0.98 -15.16
C GLY A 89 -9.43 -2.14 -15.25
N MET A 90 -10.35 -2.30 -14.29
CA MET A 90 -11.47 -3.25 -14.47
C MET A 90 -12.56 -2.77 -15.44
N VAL A 91 -12.46 -1.54 -15.96
CA VAL A 91 -13.16 -1.16 -17.19
C VAL A 91 -12.27 -1.53 -18.37
N GLU A 92 -11.96 -2.82 -18.50
CA GLU A 92 -11.69 -3.36 -19.82
C GLU A 92 -13.04 -3.25 -20.53
N ILE A 93 -13.21 -2.16 -21.29
CA ILE A 93 -14.23 -2.11 -22.32
C ILE A 93 -13.91 -3.35 -23.14
N VAL A 94 -14.69 -4.42 -22.93
CA VAL A 94 -14.74 -5.53 -23.86
C VAL A 94 -15.11 -4.85 -25.17
N ASP A 95 -14.11 -4.56 -26.00
CA ASP A 95 -14.28 -4.21 -27.40
C ASP A 95 -14.99 -5.42 -27.99
N ASP A 96 -16.31 -5.40 -27.90
CA ASP A 96 -17.17 -6.40 -28.50
C ASP A 96 -16.92 -6.30 -30.00
N PRO A 97 -16.23 -7.28 -30.62
CA PRO A 97 -15.96 -7.23 -32.05
C PRO A 97 -17.23 -7.54 -32.87
N SER A 98 -18.41 -7.59 -32.24
CA SER A 98 -19.67 -8.01 -32.85
C SER A 98 -20.69 -6.89 -33.06
N ALA A 99 -20.34 -5.90 -33.90
CA ALA A 99 -21.36 -5.19 -34.68
C ALA A 99 -20.75 -4.60 -35.96
N ASP A 100 -20.71 -5.44 -37.00
CA ASP A 100 -20.84 -5.12 -38.41
C ASP A 100 -20.20 -3.82 -38.97
N ILE A 101 -19.11 -4.05 -39.73
CA ILE A 101 -18.99 -3.65 -41.14
C ILE A 101 -19.48 -2.22 -41.46
N LEU A 102 -18.57 -1.26 -41.45
CA LEU A 102 -18.61 -0.20 -42.47
C LEU A 102 -17.23 -0.05 -43.10
N ALA A 103 -17.14 -0.64 -44.28
CA ALA A 103 -15.98 -0.73 -45.13
C ALA A 103 -15.38 0.65 -45.47
N CYS A 104 -14.05 0.71 -45.40
CA CYS A 104 -13.12 1.25 -46.40
C CYS A 104 -12.04 2.16 -45.78
N SER A 105 -10.88 1.60 -45.46
CA SER A 105 -9.61 2.16 -45.96
C SER A 105 -8.48 1.14 -45.84
N ASN A 106 -8.07 0.59 -46.98
CA ASN A 106 -6.87 -0.20 -47.17
C ASN A 106 -5.63 0.70 -47.04
N VAL A 107 -4.82 0.53 -45.98
CA VAL A 107 -3.40 0.84 -46.04
C VAL A 107 -2.63 -0.22 -45.24
N SER A 108 -1.92 -1.08 -45.97
CA SER A 108 -1.04 -2.10 -45.41
C SER A 108 0.26 -1.48 -44.87
N PRO A 109 0.74 -1.86 -43.68
CA PRO A 109 2.15 -1.80 -43.35
C PRO A 109 2.77 -3.20 -43.40
N ALA A 110 3.87 -3.27 -44.12
CA ALA A 110 4.63 -4.47 -44.41
C ALA A 110 5.25 -5.12 -43.17
N THR A 111 5.20 -6.44 -43.22
CA THR A 111 6.04 -7.47 -42.61
C THR A 111 7.37 -7.01 -42.01
N THR A 112 7.64 -7.41 -40.77
CA THR A 112 9.01 -7.82 -40.37
C THR A 112 8.93 -9.08 -39.53
N ILE A 113 9.46 -10.14 -40.12
CA ILE A 113 9.70 -11.47 -39.60
C ILE A 113 10.83 -11.40 -38.56
N GLY A 114 10.58 -11.96 -37.38
CA GLY A 114 11.56 -12.19 -36.33
C GLY A 114 11.12 -13.41 -35.53
N ASP A 115 11.55 -14.56 -35.98
CA ASP A 115 11.42 -15.88 -35.36
C ASP A 115 12.20 -15.90 -34.03
N GLU A 116 11.52 -16.07 -32.90
CA GLU A 116 12.17 -16.38 -31.63
C GLU A 116 11.44 -17.53 -30.93
N VAL A 117 12.25 -18.55 -30.66
CA VAL A 117 11.91 -19.88 -30.17
C VAL A 117 11.13 -19.82 -28.86
N ARG A 118 9.95 -20.44 -28.87
CA ARG A 118 9.12 -20.67 -27.68
C ARG A 118 9.77 -21.72 -26.79
N ASP A 119 10.24 -21.29 -25.62
CA ASP A 119 10.43 -22.20 -24.50
C ASP A 119 9.07 -22.52 -23.86
N ASP A 120 8.83 -23.82 -23.76
CA ASP A 120 7.62 -24.47 -23.28
C ASP A 120 7.47 -24.25 -21.76
N VAL A 121 6.85 -23.13 -21.36
CA VAL A 121 6.47 -22.89 -19.96
C VAL A 121 5.24 -23.74 -19.67
N ALA A 122 5.47 -24.88 -19.01
CA ALA A 122 4.44 -25.73 -18.46
C ALA A 122 3.55 -24.92 -17.50
N THR A 123 2.36 -24.58 -17.98
CA THR A 123 1.27 -23.99 -17.20
C THR A 123 0.84 -25.00 -16.15
N VAL A 124 1.37 -24.86 -14.93
CA VAL A 124 0.89 -25.63 -13.77
C VAL A 124 -0.44 -25.02 -13.34
N GLU A 125 -1.54 -25.61 -13.80
CA GLU A 125 -2.89 -25.32 -13.30
C GLU A 125 -2.99 -25.70 -11.82
N PHE A 126 -2.77 -24.75 -10.92
CA PHE A 126 -3.12 -24.92 -9.51
C PHE A 126 -4.62 -24.75 -9.33
N LYS A 127 -5.32 -25.89 -9.36
CA LYS A 127 -6.71 -26.01 -8.94
C LYS A 127 -6.79 -25.95 -7.41
N ALA A 128 -6.63 -24.76 -6.85
CA ALA A 128 -6.89 -24.52 -5.43
C ALA A 128 -8.41 -24.53 -5.21
N LYS A 129 -8.90 -25.65 -4.68
CA LYS A 129 -10.27 -25.79 -4.19
C LYS A 129 -10.37 -25.07 -2.86
N THR A 130 -10.77 -23.80 -2.87
CA THR A 130 -11.05 -23.04 -1.65
C THR A 130 -12.41 -23.47 -1.10
N ASP A 131 -12.38 -24.00 0.11
CA ASP A 131 -13.53 -24.41 0.91
C ASP A 131 -14.18 -23.17 1.50
N GLU A 132 -15.25 -22.71 0.85
CA GLU A 132 -15.96 -21.44 1.09
C GLU A 132 -17.18 -21.58 2.01
N GLU A 133 -17.15 -22.49 2.98
CA GLU A 133 -18.19 -22.54 4.00
C GLU A 133 -17.52 -22.59 5.36
N HIS A 134 -17.52 -21.46 6.11
CA HIS A 134 -17.52 -21.36 7.59
C HIS A 134 -17.22 -19.96 8.17
N LEU A 135 -17.08 -18.88 7.38
CA LEU A 135 -16.89 -17.50 7.88
C LEU A 135 -18.21 -16.80 8.27
N GLY A 136 -19.15 -17.53 8.85
CA GLY A 136 -20.54 -17.05 9.05
C GLY A 136 -20.92 -16.54 10.43
N VAL A 137 -20.12 -16.73 11.49
CA VAL A 137 -20.54 -16.35 12.87
C VAL A 137 -19.32 -16.20 13.80
N ARG A 138 -18.61 -15.04 13.83
CA ARG A 138 -17.83 -14.58 15.02
C ARG A 138 -17.11 -13.21 14.93
N GLU A 139 -17.47 -12.31 14.02
CA GLU A 139 -16.69 -11.06 13.82
C GLU A 139 -16.95 -9.92 14.82
N GLU A 140 -17.98 -10.01 15.68
CA GLU A 140 -18.35 -8.86 16.53
C GLU A 140 -17.59 -8.79 17.87
N ALA A 141 -17.11 -9.92 18.40
CA ALA A 141 -16.42 -9.94 19.71
C ALA A 141 -14.91 -9.66 19.63
N VAL A 142 -14.30 -9.73 18.44
CA VAL A 142 -12.84 -9.57 18.27
C VAL A 142 -12.42 -8.09 18.25
N TYR A 143 -13.34 -7.17 17.96
CA TYR A 143 -13.04 -5.73 17.90
C TYR A 143 -12.96 -5.04 19.29
N GLU A 144 -13.67 -5.53 20.30
CA GLU A 144 -13.56 -5.00 21.68
C GLU A 144 -12.19 -5.32 22.31
N ASP A 145 -11.69 -6.56 22.15
CA ASP A 145 -10.39 -6.98 22.71
C ASP A 145 -9.18 -6.23 22.11
N LEU A 146 -9.30 -5.68 20.89
CA LEU A 146 -8.22 -4.92 20.25
C LEU A 146 -8.11 -3.48 20.76
N LEU A 147 -9.23 -2.87 21.19
CA LEU A 147 -9.22 -1.53 21.78
C LEU A 147 -8.50 -1.50 23.14
N ASP A 148 -8.65 -2.57 23.93
CA ASP A 148 -7.97 -2.69 25.22
C ASP A 148 -6.45 -2.92 25.08
N LEU A 149 -6.01 -3.58 24.00
CA LEU A 149 -4.60 -3.85 23.75
C LEU A 149 -3.81 -2.57 23.37
N GLU A 150 -4.41 -1.69 22.57
CA GLU A 150 -3.79 -0.42 22.16
C GLU A 150 -3.57 0.51 23.38
N GLY A 151 -4.55 0.55 24.30
CA GLY A 151 -4.43 1.30 25.55
C GLY A 151 -3.30 0.78 26.45
N ALA A 152 -3.16 -0.54 26.58
CA ALA A 152 -2.10 -1.15 27.38
C ALA A 152 -0.69 -0.86 26.84
N MET A 153 -0.55 -0.79 25.50
CA MET A 153 0.72 -0.51 24.85
C MET A 153 1.17 0.94 25.07
N TYR A 154 0.25 1.91 25.01
CA TYR A 154 0.55 3.31 25.26
C TYR A 154 1.07 3.54 26.68
N GLU A 155 0.45 2.89 27.67
CA GLU A 155 0.80 3.08 29.07
C GLU A 155 2.10 2.37 29.47
N THR A 156 2.38 1.21 28.86
CA THR A 156 3.67 0.52 29.00
C THR A 156 4.82 1.38 28.49
N ASN A 157 4.63 2.05 27.34
CA ASN A 157 5.65 2.91 26.75
C ASN A 157 5.93 4.16 27.60
N ARG A 158 4.88 4.71 28.24
CA ARG A 158 5.00 5.84 29.18
C ARG A 158 5.79 5.46 30.43
N GLN A 159 5.57 4.27 30.98
CA GLN A 159 6.32 3.78 32.14
C GLN A 159 7.79 3.50 31.83
N ALA A 160 8.10 2.98 30.64
CA ALA A 160 9.47 2.79 30.18
C ALA A 160 10.23 4.12 30.13
N SER A 161 9.61 5.16 29.56
CA SER A 161 10.22 6.49 29.47
C SER A 161 10.51 7.14 30.84
N LEU A 162 9.68 6.87 31.85
CA LEU A 162 9.85 7.38 33.22
C LEU A 162 11.02 6.71 33.98
N ARG A 163 11.32 5.44 33.70
CA ARG A 163 12.45 4.77 34.35
C ARG A 163 13.80 5.32 33.90
N ASP A 164 13.90 5.74 32.65
CA ASP A 164 15.15 6.26 32.09
C ASP A 164 15.50 7.66 32.62
N THR A 165 14.52 8.41 33.15
CA THR A 165 14.75 9.75 33.72
C THR A 165 15.13 9.73 35.21
N SER A 166 14.93 8.62 35.92
CA SER A 166 15.11 8.54 37.38
C SER A 166 16.56 8.24 37.82
N MET A 167 17.52 8.08 36.92
CA MET A 167 18.94 7.81 37.27
C MET A 167 19.87 9.04 37.20
N VAL A 168 19.34 10.25 37.05
CA VAL A 168 20.13 11.47 37.29
C VAL A 168 20.29 11.65 38.80
N GLY A 169 21.37 11.06 39.30
CA GLY A 169 21.72 11.00 40.71
C GLY A 169 21.83 12.37 41.35
N SER A 170 21.26 12.47 42.56
CA SER A 170 21.56 13.50 43.55
C SER A 170 23.05 13.41 43.89
N SER A 171 23.86 14.26 43.25
CA SER A 171 25.27 14.42 43.57
C SER A 171 25.39 15.05 44.97
N GLY A 172 26.02 14.29 45.86
CA GLY A 172 26.23 14.67 47.25
C GLY A 172 27.00 16.00 47.38
N ALA A 173 26.39 16.94 48.09
CA ALA A 173 27.09 18.08 48.65
C ALA A 173 28.06 17.56 49.73
N LYS A 174 29.35 17.61 49.43
CA LYS A 174 30.40 17.55 50.43
C LYS A 174 30.74 18.97 50.83
N ASP A 175 30.19 19.42 51.95
CA ASP A 175 30.70 20.61 52.61
C ASP A 175 31.99 20.22 53.36
N ALA A 176 33.12 20.45 52.69
CA ALA A 176 34.38 20.79 53.33
C ALA A 176 34.33 22.30 53.58
N GLU A 177 34.62 22.81 54.77
CA GLU A 177 35.94 23.19 55.29
C GLU A 177 35.62 23.96 56.60
N THR A 178 36.46 24.13 57.62
CA THR A 178 37.85 24.63 57.64
C THR A 178 38.41 24.50 59.10
N PRO A 179 39.71 24.81 59.38
CA PRO A 179 40.53 24.24 60.46
C PRO A 179 40.31 24.75 61.89
#